data_AF-A0A7J5XPV8-F1
#
_entry.id   AF-A0A7J5XPV8-F1
#
_cell.length_a   1.000
_cell.length_b   1.000
_cell.length_c   1.000
_cell.angle_alpha   90.00
_cell.angle_beta   90.00
_cell.angle_gamma   90.00
#
_symmetry.space_group_name_H-M   'P 1'
#
loop_
_entity.id
_entity.type
_entity.pdbx_description
1 polymer ?
#
loop_
_entity_poly.entity_id
_entity_poly.type
_entity_poly.pdbx_seq_one_letter_code
_entity_poly.pdbx_strand_id
1 'polypeptide(L)'
;MTCVVITLLFQIKEEFRRITTIHLQRTFLTKLDFDTPKLQETFGTKGGVAGTKIRPLLDSLSRQRGEDRRDAIIRCLMEFLGESTEELIKE
;
A
#
# COMPACT_ATOMS: atom_id res chain seq x y z
N MET A 1 15.31 -38.60 -7.54
CA MET A 1 13.85 -38.41 -7.75
C MET A 1 13.21 -37.51 -6.69
N THR A 2 13.62 -37.58 -5.42
CA THR A 2 13.11 -36.72 -4.32
C THR A 2 13.37 -35.22 -4.49
N CYS A 3 14.53 -34.82 -5.04
CA CYS A 3 14.87 -33.40 -5.23
C CYS A 3 13.94 -32.67 -6.21
N VAL A 4 13.58 -33.34 -7.32
CA VAL A 4 12.69 -32.77 -8.37
C VAL A 4 11.27 -32.53 -7.84
N VAL A 5 10.76 -33.44 -7.01
CA VAL A 5 9.42 -33.32 -6.40
C VAL A 5 9.36 -32.16 -5.40
N ILE A 6 10.42 -31.95 -4.63
CA ILE A 6 10.52 -30.84 -3.66
C ILE A 6 10.54 -29.49 -4.40
N THR A 7 11.33 -29.37 -5.47
CA THR A 7 11.38 -28.15 -6.29
C THR A 7 10.02 -27.82 -6.92
N LEU A 8 9.33 -28.84 -7.45
CA LEU A 8 8.00 -28.65 -8.04
C LEU A 8 6.96 -28.18 -7.00
N LEU A 9 6.97 -28.79 -5.81
CA LEU A 9 6.08 -28.37 -4.72
C LEU A 9 6.35 -26.93 -4.26
N PHE A 10 7.61 -26.52 -4.22
CA PHE A 10 7.97 -25.14 -3.90
C PHE A 10 7.45 -24.16 -4.95
N GLN A 11 7.67 -24.44 -6.24
CA GLN A 11 7.16 -23.61 -7.33
C GLN A 11 5.63 -23.50 -7.31
N ILE A 12 4.94 -24.62 -7.09
CA ILE A 12 3.47 -24.64 -6.98
C ILE A 12 3.00 -23.77 -5.81
N LYS A 13 3.64 -23.90 -4.62
CA LYS A 13 3.30 -23.06 -3.46
C LYS A 13 3.53 -21.57 -3.72
N GLU A 14 4.62 -21.21 -4.38
CA GLU A 14 4.90 -19.82 -4.73
C GLU A 14 3.91 -19.27 -5.77
N GLU A 15 3.51 -20.07 -6.76
CA GLU A 15 2.48 -19.66 -7.72
C GLU A 15 1.11 -19.52 -7.05
N PHE A 16 0.73 -20.42 -6.14
CA PHE A 16 -0.50 -20.25 -5.34
C PHE A 16 -0.45 -19.01 -4.45
N ARG A 17 0.70 -18.76 -3.80
CA ARG A 17 0.93 -17.54 -3.02
C ARG A 17 0.79 -16.33 -3.93
N ARG A 18 1.41 -16.32 -5.11
CA ARG A 18 1.33 -15.22 -6.08
C ARG A 18 -0.10 -14.99 -6.57
N ILE A 19 -0.83 -16.02 -6.98
CA ILE A 19 -2.23 -15.92 -7.43
C ILE A 19 -3.12 -15.36 -6.32
N THR A 20 -2.99 -15.91 -5.10
CA THR A 20 -3.74 -15.41 -3.93
C THR A 20 -3.37 -13.95 -3.63
N THR A 21 -2.08 -13.60 -3.76
CA THR A 21 -1.60 -12.23 -3.56
C THR A 21 -2.09 -11.28 -4.66
N ILE A 22 -2.23 -11.73 -5.91
CA ILE A 22 -2.81 -10.92 -7.00
C ILE A 22 -4.27 -10.58 -6.68
N HIS A 23 -5.05 -11.54 -6.19
CA HIS A 23 -6.42 -11.29 -5.76
C HIS A 23 -6.47 -10.34 -4.55
N LEU A 24 -5.56 -10.50 -3.58
CA LEU A 24 -5.47 -9.61 -2.43
C LEU A 24 -5.06 -8.18 -2.83
N GLN A 25 -4.04 -8.04 -3.69
CA GLN A 25 -3.56 -6.77 -4.20
C GLN A 25 -4.66 -6.06 -4.98
N ARG A 26 -5.33 -6.73 -5.92
CA ARG A 26 -6.46 -6.14 -6.64
C ARG A 26 -7.56 -5.68 -5.68
N THR A 27 -7.93 -6.52 -4.72
CA THR A 27 -8.99 -6.21 -3.74
C THR A 27 -8.58 -5.02 -2.87
N PHE A 28 -7.35 -5.02 -2.38
CA PHE A 28 -6.77 -3.94 -1.58
C PHE A 28 -6.76 -2.63 -2.36
N LEU A 29 -6.23 -2.60 -3.58
CA LEU A 29 -6.17 -1.38 -4.39
C LEU A 29 -7.58 -0.88 -4.75
N THR A 30 -8.52 -1.77 -5.01
CA THR A 30 -9.94 -1.41 -5.25
C THR A 30 -10.57 -0.77 -4.01
N LYS A 31 -10.31 -1.34 -2.82
CA LYS A 31 -10.79 -0.78 -1.56
C LYS A 31 -10.11 0.54 -1.21
N LEU A 32 -8.80 0.63 -1.45
CA LEU A 32 -8.01 1.83 -1.25
C LEU A 32 -8.57 2.99 -2.11
N ASP A 33 -8.85 2.74 -3.38
CA ASP A 33 -9.45 3.73 -4.28
C ASP A 33 -10.84 4.17 -3.78
N PHE A 34 -11.67 3.21 -3.36
CA PHE A 34 -13.01 3.46 -2.85
C PHE A 34 -12.99 4.30 -1.57
N ASP A 35 -12.09 4.00 -0.64
CA ASP A 35 -11.98 4.67 0.66
C ASP A 35 -11.13 5.95 0.61
N THR A 36 -10.45 6.23 -0.51
CA THR A 36 -9.56 7.39 -0.67
C THR A 36 -10.22 8.72 -0.25
N PRO A 37 -11.46 9.06 -0.65
CA PRO A 37 -12.08 10.32 -0.24
C PRO A 37 -12.21 10.47 1.28
N LYS A 38 -12.56 9.39 1.98
CA LYS A 38 -12.67 9.37 3.44
C LYS A 38 -11.31 9.44 4.12
N LEU A 39 -10.30 8.80 3.54
CA LEU A 39 -8.92 8.91 4.00
C LEU A 39 -8.41 10.35 3.86
N GLN A 40 -8.68 11.03 2.75
CA GLN A 40 -8.29 12.42 2.54
C GLN A 40 -8.91 13.36 3.58
N GLU A 41 -10.20 13.19 3.89
CA GLU A 41 -10.88 13.95 4.96
C GLU A 41 -10.21 13.68 6.31
N THR A 42 -9.98 12.40 6.63
CA THR A 42 -9.36 11.98 7.89
C THR A 42 -7.95 12.58 8.04
N PHE A 43 -7.13 12.50 7.00
CA PHE A 43 -5.78 13.08 6.97
C PHE A 43 -5.81 14.60 7.11
N GLY A 44 -6.79 15.28 6.51
CA GLY A 44 -6.97 16.73 6.58
C GLY A 44 -7.25 17.24 8.01
N THR A 45 -7.84 16.41 8.87
CA THR A 45 -8.08 16.75 10.28
C THR A 45 -6.85 16.57 11.18
N LYS A 46 -5.79 15.92 10.70
CA LYS A 46 -4.57 15.68 11.49
C LYS A 46 -3.82 16.99 11.72
N GLY A 47 -3.62 17.34 12.99
CA GLY A 47 -2.78 18.46 13.43
C GLY A 47 -1.36 18.04 13.84
N GLY A 48 -0.62 18.97 14.42
CA GLY A 48 0.73 18.72 14.95
C GLY A 48 1.77 18.34 13.90
N VAL A 49 2.85 17.68 14.33
CA VAL A 49 3.99 17.31 13.47
C VAL A 49 3.57 16.38 12.32
N ALA A 50 2.73 15.39 12.59
CA ALA A 50 2.21 14.49 11.56
C ALA A 50 1.35 15.26 10.54
N GLY A 51 0.46 16.15 11.00
CA GLY A 51 -0.34 17.00 10.11
C GLY A 51 0.52 17.89 9.20
N THR A 52 1.60 18.47 9.72
CA THR A 52 2.53 19.27 8.90
C THR A 52 3.26 18.47 7.83
N LYS A 53 3.55 17.18 8.08
CA LYS A 53 4.17 16.28 7.09
C LYS A 53 3.17 15.77 6.05
N ILE A 54 1.92 15.51 6.46
CA ILE A 54 0.87 14.96 5.59
C ILE A 54 0.29 16.01 4.64
N ARG A 55 0.19 17.28 5.06
CA ARG A 55 -0.34 18.38 4.22
C ARG A 55 0.27 18.49 2.81
N PRO A 56 1.61 18.55 2.63
CA PRO A 56 2.18 18.63 1.29
C PRO A 56 1.89 17.39 0.43
N LEU A 57 1.79 16.20 1.06
CA LEU A 57 1.42 14.96 0.37
C LEU A 57 -0.03 15.02 -0.12
N LEU A 58 -0.95 15.47 0.74
CA LEU A 58 -2.37 15.68 0.40
C LEU A 58 -2.56 16.69 -0.74
N ASP A 59 -1.82 17.80 -0.72
CA ASP A 59 -1.92 18.84 -1.76
C ASP A 59 -1.48 18.31 -3.14
N SER A 60 -0.48 17.43 -3.16
CA SER A 60 -0.01 16.76 -4.38
C SER A 60 -1.01 15.75 -4.93
N LEU A 61 -1.85 15.18 -4.06
CA LEU A 61 -2.76 14.07 -4.36
C LEU A 61 -3.86 14.44 -5.34
N SER A 62 -4.25 15.72 -5.36
CA SER A 62 -5.20 16.27 -6.33
C SER A 62 -4.72 16.21 -7.79
N ARG A 63 -3.39 16.13 -8.00
CA ARG A 63 -2.75 16.12 -9.31
C ARG A 63 -2.39 14.73 -9.80
N GLN A 64 -2.46 13.72 -8.94
CA GLN A 64 -2.06 12.35 -9.25
C GLN A 64 -3.24 11.52 -9.75
N ARG A 65 -2.95 10.48 -10.55
CA ARG A 65 -3.94 9.52 -11.06
C ARG A 65 -3.36 8.11 -11.04
N GLY A 66 -4.25 7.10 -11.08
CA GLY A 66 -3.85 5.69 -11.15
C GLY A 66 -2.94 5.29 -9.98
N GLU A 67 -1.87 4.57 -10.30
CA GLU A 67 -0.90 4.07 -9.30
C GLU A 67 -0.22 5.19 -8.51
N ASP A 68 0.12 6.33 -9.13
CA ASP A 68 0.77 7.45 -8.44
C ASP A 68 -0.11 8.02 -7.32
N ARG A 69 -1.43 8.02 -7.53
CA ARG A 69 -2.40 8.47 -6.51
C ARG A 69 -2.47 7.48 -5.36
N ARG A 70 -2.38 6.18 -5.65
CA ARG A 70 -2.39 5.12 -4.63
C ARG A 70 -1.12 5.15 -3.80
N ASP A 71 0.04 5.33 -4.44
CA ASP A 71 1.34 5.48 -3.76
C ASP A 71 1.31 6.66 -2.78
N ALA A 72 0.83 7.82 -3.20
CA ALA A 72 0.75 8.98 -2.31
C ALA A 72 -0.23 8.79 -1.15
N ILE A 73 -1.38 8.11 -1.36
CA ILE A 73 -2.30 7.77 -0.27
C ILE A 73 -1.62 6.84 0.75
N ILE A 74 -0.85 5.87 0.28
CA ILE A 74 -0.11 4.95 1.17
C ILE A 74 0.94 5.71 1.97
N ARG A 75 1.68 6.64 1.35
CA ARG A 75 2.63 7.50 2.07
C ARG A 75 1.96 8.38 3.12
N CYS A 76 0.80 8.98 2.79
CA CYS A 76 -0.01 9.71 3.77
C CYS A 76 -0.44 8.81 4.93
N LEU A 77 -0.84 7.56 4.64
CA LEU A 77 -1.25 6.59 5.65
C LEU A 77 -0.10 6.22 6.59
N MET A 78 1.10 5.97 6.06
CA MET A 78 2.30 5.68 6.86
C MET A 78 2.64 6.83 7.82
N GLU A 79 2.69 8.07 7.30
CA GLU A 79 2.92 9.26 8.12
C GLU A 79 1.80 9.50 9.15
N PHE A 80 0.55 9.16 8.81
CA PHE A 80 -0.59 9.28 9.72
C PHE A 80 -0.50 8.31 10.91
N LEU A 81 -0.03 7.09 10.66
CA LEU A 81 0.19 6.04 11.66
C LEU A 81 1.49 6.24 12.45
N GLY A 82 2.38 7.12 11.99
CA GLY A 82 3.70 7.34 12.60
C GLY A 82 4.68 6.20 12.30
N GLU A 83 4.43 5.44 11.24
CA GLU A 83 5.31 4.37 10.77
C GLU A 83 6.39 4.95 9.86
N SER A 84 7.63 4.46 10.00
CA SER A 84 8.72 4.83 9.10
C SER A 84 8.59 4.07 7.77
N THR A 85 8.64 4.82 6.67
CA THR A 85 8.76 4.27 5.31
C THR A 85 9.99 3.38 5.13
N GLU A 86 11.07 3.62 5.89
CA GLU A 86 12.30 2.84 5.83
C GLU A 86 12.20 1.48 6.54
N GLU A 87 11.29 1.35 7.52
CA GLU A 87 11.12 0.10 8.28
C GLU A 87 10.11 -0.86 7.66
N LEU A 88 9.13 -0.33 6.91
CA LEU A 88 8.01 -1.10 6.37
C LEU A 88 8.27 -1.72 4.99
N ILE A 89 9.11 -1.09 4.15
CA ILE A 89 9.46 -1.60 2.82
C ILE A 89 10.87 -2.18 2.89
N LYS A 90 10.96 -3.46 3.23
CA LYS A 90 12.19 -4.24 3.04
C LYS A 90 12.10 -4.99 1.71
N GLU A 91 13.09 -4.78 0.84
CA GLU A 91 13.28 -5.59 -0.38
C GLU A 91 13.35 -7.09 -0.07
#